data_AF-A0A7K4GPQ9-F1
#
_entry.id   AF-A0A7K4GPQ9-F1
#
_cell.length_a   1.000
_cell.length_b   1.000
_cell.length_c   1.000
_cell.angle_alpha   90.00
_cell.angle_beta   90.00
_cell.angle_gamma   90.00
#
_symmetry.space_group_name_H-M   'P 1'
#
loop_
_entity.id
_entity.type
_entity.pdbx_description
1 polymer ?
#
loop_
_entity_poly.entity_id
_entity_poly.type
_entity_poly.pdbx_seq_one_letter_code
_entity_poly.pdbx_strand_id
1 'polypeptide(L)' 'MYLKKKKEGLFIIGIVSLMISFLLDLLAGDFPLIDFLKGLFTGISLVTNLGYLFKLRLDKNQI' A
#
# COMPACT_ATOMS: atom_id res chain seq x y z
N MET A 1 -7.58 0.31 -22.72
CA MET A 1 -7.81 -0.80 -21.76
C MET A 1 -6.56 -1.19 -20.95
N TYR A 2 -5.34 -1.13 -21.52
CA TYR A 2 -4.08 -1.49 -20.82
C TYR A 2 -3.71 -0.61 -19.61
N LEU A 3 -4.07 0.69 -19.61
CA LEU A 3 -3.80 1.59 -18.47
C LEU A 3 -4.69 1.31 -17.25
N LYS A 4 -5.86 0.65 -17.42
CA LYS A 4 -6.77 0.33 -16.31
C LYS A 4 -6.22 -0.82 -15.46
N LYS A 5 -5.77 -1.92 -16.09
CA LYS A 5 -5.13 -3.06 -15.40
C LYS A 5 -3.88 -2.67 -14.60
N LYS A 6 -3.09 -1.71 -15.11
CA LYS A 6 -1.87 -1.24 -14.42
C LYS A 6 -2.16 -0.34 -13.22
N LYS A 7 -3.35 0.27 -13.14
CA LYS A 7 -3.79 1.11 -12.01
C LYS A 7 -4.25 0.27 -10.82
N GLU A 8 -4.90 -0.86 -11.08
CA GLU A 8 -5.36 -1.81 -10.04
C GLU A 8 -4.19 -2.48 -9.34
N GLY A 9 -3.07 -2.73 -10.03
CA GLY A 9 -1.89 -3.34 -9.43
C GLY A 9 -1.31 -2.55 -8.24
N LEU A 10 -1.26 -1.21 -8.34
CA LEU A 10 -0.79 -0.35 -7.24
C LEU A 10 -1.71 -0.42 -6.01
N PHE A 11 -3.02 -0.46 -6.25
CA PHE A 11 -4.02 -0.59 -5.20
C PHE A 11 -3.96 -1.96 -4.51
N ILE A 12 -3.79 -3.04 -5.29
CA ILE A 12 -3.64 -4.41 -4.75
C ILE A 12 -2.37 -4.51 -3.89
N ILE A 13 -1.23 -3.98 -4.35
CA ILE A 13 0.02 -3.97 -3.56
C ILE A 13 -0.18 -3.23 -2.24
N GLY A 14 -0.91 -2.11 -2.25
CA GLY A 14 -1.24 -1.35 -1.05
C GLY A 14 -2.09 -2.14 -0.05
N ILE A 15 -3.15 -2.83 -0.52
CA ILE A 15 -4.01 -3.67 0.32
C ILE A 15 -3.25 -4.87 0.89
N VAL A 16 -2.48 -5.58 0.05
CA VAL A 16 -1.71 -6.74 0.48
C VAL A 16 -0.67 -6.34 1.54
N SER A 17 0.01 -5.21 1.34
CA SER A 17 0.96 -4.69 2.34
C SER A 17 0.28 -4.32 3.66
N LEU A 18 -0.94 -3.77 3.62
CA LEU A 18 -1.74 -3.51 4.82
C LEU A 18 -2.15 -4.79 5.55
N MET A 19 -2.59 -5.83 4.81
CA MET A 19 -2.91 -7.12 5.42
C MET A 19 -1.71 -7.76 6.10
N ILE A 20 -0.53 -7.70 5.46
CA ILE A 20 0.72 -8.20 6.06
C ILE A 20 1.06 -7.42 7.33
N SER A 21 0.92 -6.09 7.31
CA SER A 21 1.15 -5.25 8.49
C SER A 21 0.19 -5.61 9.63
N PHE A 22 -1.07 -5.94 9.33
CA PHE A 22 -2.06 -6.33 10.33
C PHE A 22 -1.75 -7.72 10.93
N LEU A 23 -1.27 -8.67 10.11
CA LEU A 23 -0.78 -9.96 10.60
C LEU A 23 0.45 -9.80 11.50
N LEU A 24 1.38 -8.92 11.14
CA LEU A 24 2.56 -8.62 11.95
C LEU A 24 2.18 -7.97 13.29
N ASP A 25 1.14 -7.14 13.30
CA ASP A 25 0.59 -6.56 14.53
C ASP A 25 0.02 -7.63 15.46
N LEU A 26 -0.63 -8.66 14.91
CA LEU A 26 -1.16 -9.79 15.68
C LEU A 26 -0.04 -10.68 16.26
N LEU A 27 1.12 -10.71 15.60
CA LEU A 27 2.32 -11.45 15.98
C LEU A 27 3.34 -10.61 16.75
N ALA A 28 3.01 -9.35 17.05
CA ALA A 28 3.87 -8.42 17.77
C ALA A 28 4.03 -8.85 19.23
N GLY A 29 4.88 -9.84 19.47
CA GLY A 29 5.65 -9.89 20.72
C GLY A 29 6.69 -8.78 20.73
N ASP A 30 7.39 -8.58 21.86
CA ASP A 30 8.45 -7.57 22.10
C ASP A 30 9.71 -7.71 21.20
N PHE A 31 9.52 -8.04 19.92
CA PHE A 31 10.56 -8.18 18.93
C PHE A 31 10.67 -6.89 18.11
N PRO A 32 11.75 -6.09 18.31
CA PRO A 32 11.95 -4.83 17.58
C PRO A 32 12.02 -5.02 16.05
N LEU A 33 12.34 -6.23 15.58
CA LEU A 33 12.31 -6.57 14.16
C LEU A 33 10.90 -6.58 13.57
N ILE A 34 9.90 -7.07 14.32
CA ILE A 34 8.50 -7.12 13.87
C ILE A 34 7.94 -5.71 13.77
N ASP A 35 8.28 -4.85 14.73
CA ASP A 35 7.82 -3.46 14.75
C ASP A 35 8.41 -2.64 13.59
N PHE A 36 9.69 -2.88 13.26
CA PHE A 36 10.30 -2.33 12.04
C PHE A 36 9.60 -2.80 10.76
N LEU A 37 9.32 -4.10 10.64
CA LEU A 37 8.64 -4.66 9.47
C LEU A 37 7.22 -4.11 9.32
N LYS A 38 6.46 -4.02 10.42
CA LYS A 38 5.14 -3.39 10.47
C LYS A 38 5.18 -1.95 9.96
N GLY A 39 6.15 -1.16 10.44
CA GLY A 39 6.37 0.21 9.97
C GLY A 39 6.67 0.27 8.47
N LEU A 40 7.55 -0.61 7.98
CA LEU A 40 7.91 -0.70 6.58
C LEU A 40 6.70 -1.02 5.69
N PHE A 41 5.91 -2.04 6.02
CA PHE A 41 4.73 -2.45 5.25
C PHE A 41 3.62 -1.39 5.28
N THR A 42 3.43 -0.73 6.42
CA THR A 42 2.51 0.42 6.54
C THR A 42 2.95 1.56 5.63
N GLY A 43 4.24 1.89 5.61
CA GLY A 43 4.81 2.91 4.73
C GLY A 43 4.65 2.58 3.24
N ILE A 44 4.95 1.35 2.84
CA ILE A 44 4.76 0.90 1.45
C ILE A 44 3.29 1.02 1.04
N SER A 45 2.36 0.64 1.92
CA SER A 45 0.92 0.78 1.65
C SER A 45 0.49 2.23 1.47
N LEU A 46 0.97 3.12 2.35
CA LEU A 46 0.70 4.56 2.26
C LEU A 46 1.20 5.12 0.92
N VAL A 47 2.45 4.84 0.55
CA VAL A 47 3.06 5.34 -0.70
C VAL A 47 2.33 4.82 -1.93
N THR A 48 1.96 3.54 -1.96
CA THR A 48 1.24 2.95 -3.10
C THR A 48 -0.20 3.48 -3.21
N ASN A 49 -0.90 3.68 -2.09
CA ASN A 49 -2.24 4.29 -2.07
C ASN A 49 -2.21 5.78 -2.46
N LEU A 50 -1.22 6.54 -1.97
CA LEU A 50 -0.98 7.93 -2.37
C LEU A 50 -0.65 8.02 -3.87
N GLY A 51 0.23 7.15 -4.37
CA GLY A 51 0.56 7.08 -5.79
C GLY A 51 -0.66 6.77 -6.65
N TYR A 52 -1.55 5.90 -6.19
CA TYR A 52 -2.82 5.61 -6.85
C TYR A 52 -3.77 6.83 -6.83
N LEU A 53 -3.93 7.49 -5.68
CA LEU A 53 -4.74 8.71 -5.53
C LEU A 53 -4.25 9.86 -6.41
N PHE A 54 -2.94 10.10 -6.47
CA PHE A 54 -2.33 11.10 -7.34
C PHE A 54 -2.58 10.79 -8.81
N LYS A 55 -2.49 9.51 -9.20
CA LYS A 55 -2.77 9.07 -10.56
C LYS A 55 -4.24 9.28 -10.94
N LEU A 56 -5.17 8.93 -10.05
CA LEU A 56 -6.60 9.20 -10.23
C LEU A 56 -6.90 10.71 -10.34
N ARG A 57 -6.21 11.55 -9.56
CA ARG A 57 -6.36 13.01 -9.64
C ARG A 57 -5.83 13.56 -10.95
N LEU A 58 -4.68 13.08 -11.44
CA LEU A 58 -4.14 13.47 -12.74
C LEU A 58 -5.05 13.06 -13.90
N ASP A 59 -5.58 11.83 -13.89
CA ASP A 59 -6.55 11.39 -14.91
C ASP A 59 -7.82 12.24 -14.89
N LYS A 60 -8.27 12.71 -13.72
CA LYS A 60 -9.47 13.53 -13.58
C LYS A 60 -9.26 14.98 -14.04
N ASN A 61 -8.03 15.49 -13.99
CA ASN A 61 -7.66 16.85 -14.43
C ASN A 61 -7.31 16.94 -15.92
N GLN A 62 -7.24 15.81 -16.65
CA GLN A 62 -7.02 15.77 -18.10
C GLN A 62 -8.32 15.60 -18.91
N ILE A 63 -9.49 15.75 -18.28
CA ILE A 63 -10.82 15.76 -18.89
C ILE A 63 -11.36 17.18 -18.88
#